data_AF-A0A8T6YI73-F1
#
_entry.id   AF-A0A8T6YI73-F1
#
_cell.length_a   1.000
_cell.length_b   1.000
_cell.length_c   1.000
_cell.angle_alpha   90.00
_cell.angle_beta   90.00
_cell.angle_gamma   90.00
#
_symmetry.space_group_name_H-M   'P 1'
#
loop_
_entity.id
_entity.type
_entity.pdbx_description
1 polymer ?
#
loop_
_entity_poly.entity_id
_entity_poly.type
_entity_poly.pdbx_seq_one_letter_code
_entity_poly.pdbx_strand_id
1 'polypeptide(L)'
;MNPWNKFWNWYENKILGSVIIIAIIQFIQIPHMVWNADLMLEAGYVSRVHPALDWLLYGVDLIEIVSIINVGMIMFSLIKKRRAKQAAKRIQR
;
A
#
# COMPACT_ATOMS: atom_id res chain seq x y z
N MET A 1 28.49 7.13 17.85
CA MET A 1 27.52 7.12 16.73
C MET A 1 26.64 8.35 16.84
N ASN A 2 26.60 9.18 15.79
CA ASN A 2 25.90 10.46 15.80
C ASN A 2 24.40 10.26 16.14
N PRO A 3 23.80 10.99 17.11
CA PRO A 3 22.39 10.84 17.50
C PRO A 3 21.44 10.94 16.31
N TRP A 4 21.80 11.78 15.34
CA TRP A 4 21.13 11.94 14.06
C TRP A 4 21.03 10.64 13.25
N ASN A 5 22.12 9.86 13.18
CA ASN A 5 22.11 8.57 12.47
C ASN A 5 21.26 7.51 13.19
N LYS A 6 21.13 7.62 14.53
CA LYS A 6 20.27 6.74 15.32
C LYS A 6 18.79 7.08 15.08
N PHE A 7 18.46 8.37 14.99
CA PHE A 7 17.11 8.85 14.62
C PHE A 7 16.70 8.39 13.23
N TRP A 8 17.54 8.57 12.21
CA TRP A 8 17.22 8.14 10.83
C TRP A 8 17.03 6.62 10.72
N ASN A 9 17.85 5.81 11.38
CA ASN A 9 17.65 4.35 11.40
C ASN A 9 16.37 3.93 12.13
N TRP A 10 16.00 4.62 13.22
CA TRP A 10 14.74 4.37 13.92
C TRP A 10 13.54 4.75 13.07
N TYR A 11 13.61 5.91 12.40
CA TYR A 11 12.57 6.40 11.49
C TYR A 11 12.40 5.46 10.28
N GLU A 12 13.50 5.03 9.65
CA GLU A 12 13.48 4.06 8.54
C GLU A 12 12.85 2.72 8.98
N ASN A 13 13.14 2.25 10.20
CA ASN A 13 12.50 1.05 10.75
C ASN A 13 11.01 1.24 11.06
N LYS A 14 10.61 2.42 11.57
CA LYS A 14 9.20 2.72 11.86
C LYS A 14 8.37 2.88 10.59
N ILE A 15 8.88 3.58 9.58
CA ILE A 15 8.23 3.68 8.27
C ILE A 15 8.01 2.31 7.69
N LEU A 16 9.01 1.43 7.72
CA LEU A 16 8.86 0.07 7.24
C LEU A 16 7.73 -0.69 7.95
N GLY A 17 7.59 -0.52 9.27
CA GLY A 17 6.46 -1.08 10.03
C GLY A 17 5.12 -0.50 9.60
N SER A 18 5.01 0.82 9.47
CA SER A 18 3.77 1.49 9.04
C SER A 18 3.38 1.14 7.60
N VAL A 19 4.35 1.03 6.68
CA VAL A 19 4.12 0.66 5.27
C VAL A 19 3.60 -0.78 5.15
N ILE A 20 4.05 -1.70 6.02
CA ILE A 20 3.51 -3.07 6.06
C ILE A 20 2.04 -3.07 6.49
N ILE A 21 1.68 -2.27 7.49
CA ILE A 21 0.29 -2.14 7.94
C ILE A 21 -0.58 -1.59 6.81
N ILE A 22 -0.12 -0.55 6.12
CA ILE A 22 -0.84 0.02 4.96
C ILE A 22 -0.97 -1.04 3.86
N ALA A 23 0.08 -1.80 3.56
CA ALA A 23 0.01 -2.86 2.56
C ALA A 23 -1.00 -3.96 2.93
N ILE A 24 -1.16 -4.30 4.21
CA ILE A 24 -2.18 -5.25 4.69
C ILE A 24 -3.59 -4.69 4.52
N ILE A 25 -3.80 -3.42 4.88
CA ILE A 25 -5.08 -2.74 4.69
C ILE A 25 -5.47 -2.75 3.20
N GLN A 26 -4.51 -2.42 2.32
CA GLN A 26 -4.71 -2.45 0.88
C GLN A 26 -4.93 -3.85 0.30
N PHE A 27 -4.37 -4.90 0.92
CA PHE A 27 -4.63 -6.28 0.49
C PHE A 27 -6.08 -6.70 0.77
N ILE A 28 -6.66 -6.25 1.89
CA ILE A 28 -8.06 -6.51 2.24
C ILE A 28 -9.02 -5.76 1.28
N GLN A 29 -8.55 -4.71 0.60
CA GLN A 29 -9.35 -3.94 -0.36
C GLN A 29 -9.56 -4.66 -1.70
N ILE A 30 -8.61 -5.50 -2.13
CA ILE A 30 -8.71 -6.28 -3.38
C ILE A 30 -9.97 -7.17 -3.43
N PRO A 31 -10.28 -8.00 -2.42
CA PRO A 31 -11.51 -8.81 -2.43
C PRO A 31 -12.79 -7.97 -2.36
N HIS A 32 -12.74 -6.76 -1.79
CA HIS A 32 -13.89 -5.86 -1.81
C HIS A 32 -14.22 -5.42 -3.25
N MET A 33 -13.20 -5.10 -4.08
CA MET A 33 -13.40 -4.78 -5.50
C MET A 33 -14.13 -5.91 -6.25
N VAL A 34 -13.67 -7.14 -6.01
CA VAL A 34 -14.15 -8.33 -6.74
C VAL A 34 -15.55 -8.71 -6.30
N TRP A 35 -15.81 -8.73 -4.99
CA TRP A 35 -17.13 -9.04 -4.45
C TRP A 35 -18.17 -8.00 -4.86
N ASN A 36 -17.79 -6.73 -4.87
CA ASN A 36 -18.68 -5.65 -5.28
C ASN A 36 -18.97 -5.67 -6.79
N ALA A 37 -18.00 -6.04 -7.63
CA ALA A 37 -18.23 -6.25 -9.05
C ALA A 37 -19.13 -7.48 -9.34
N ASP A 38 -18.94 -8.56 -8.59
CA ASP A 38 -19.73 -9.80 -8.72
C ASP A 38 -21.19 -9.57 -8.31
N LEU A 39 -21.42 -8.91 -7.17
CA LEU A 39 -22.74 -8.56 -6.69
C LEU A 39 -23.48 -7.60 -7.63
N MET A 40 -22.74 -6.71 -8.31
CA MET A 40 -23.29 -5.78 -9.30
C MET A 40 -23.67 -6.47 -10.63
N LEU A 41 -22.92 -7.50 -11.03
CA LEU A 41 -23.26 -8.37 -12.16
C LEU A 41 -24.51 -9.21 -11.88
N GLU A 42 -24.65 -9.71 -10.65
CA GLU A 42 -25.80 -10.52 -10.23
C GLU A 42 -27.07 -9.67 -10.04
N ALA A 43 -26.95 -8.43 -9.59
CA ALA A 43 -28.09 -7.52 -9.38
C ALA A 43 -28.67 -6.91 -10.67
N GLY A 44 -28.02 -7.06 -11.84
CA GLY A 44 -28.54 -6.62 -13.14
C GLY A 44 -28.71 -5.11 -13.35
N TYR A 45 -28.35 -4.27 -12.37
CA TYR A 45 -28.45 -2.81 -12.45
C TYR A 45 -27.06 -2.18 -12.60
N VAL A 46 -26.68 -1.93 -13.86
CA VAL A 46 -25.49 -1.14 -14.17
C VAL A 46 -25.86 0.34 -14.13
N SER A 47 -25.64 0.97 -12.97
CA SER A 47 -25.51 2.42 -12.80
C SER A 47 -26.79 3.28 -12.79
N ARG A 48 -26.75 4.36 -11.98
CA ARG A 48 -27.56 5.62 -12.00
C ARG A 48 -28.62 5.86 -10.92
N VAL A 49 -28.83 4.97 -9.94
CA VAL A 49 -29.84 5.23 -8.90
C VAL A 49 -29.29 6.09 -7.74
N HIS A 50 -28.02 5.89 -7.34
CA HIS A 50 -27.41 6.64 -6.23
C HIS A 50 -25.94 6.99 -6.48
N PRO A 51 -25.62 8.22 -6.92
CA PRO A 51 -24.24 8.68 -7.18
C PRO A 51 -23.31 8.53 -5.97
N ALA A 52 -23.85 8.65 -4.75
CA ALA A 52 -23.09 8.47 -3.51
C ALA A 52 -22.71 7.01 -3.26
N LEU A 53 -23.58 6.06 -3.60
CA LEU A 53 -23.30 4.63 -3.49
C LEU A 53 -22.31 4.20 -4.58
N ASP A 54 -22.49 4.68 -5.82
CA ASP A 54 -21.54 4.42 -6.90
C ASP A 54 -20.13 5.00 -6.57
N TRP A 55 -20.06 6.17 -5.94
CA TRP A 55 -18.80 6.75 -5.47
C TRP A 55 -18.18 6.01 -4.28
N LEU A 56 -18.98 5.58 -3.31
CA LEU A 56 -18.49 4.81 -2.16
C LEU A 56 -18.01 3.42 -2.57
N LEU A 57 -18.74 2.77 -3.47
CA LEU A 57 -18.53 1.39 -3.90
C LEU A 57 -17.44 1.26 -4.98
N TYR A 58 -17.30 2.25 -5.87
CA TYR A 58 -16.32 2.22 -6.97
C TYR A 58 -15.32 3.38 -6.95
N GLY A 59 -15.71 4.56 -6.46
CA GLY A 59 -14.85 5.76 -6.44
C GLY A 59 -13.73 5.71 -5.40
N VAL A 60 -14.00 5.19 -4.20
CA VAL A 60 -12.98 4.93 -3.17
C VAL A 60 -11.91 3.97 -3.68
N ASP A 61 -12.33 2.98 -4.44
CA ASP A 61 -11.49 1.89 -4.95
C ASP A 61 -10.47 2.37 -6.01
N LEU A 62 -10.90 3.31 -6.86
CA LEU A 62 -10.03 3.98 -7.83
C LEU A 62 -8.89 4.77 -7.15
N ILE A 63 -9.16 5.38 -5.99
CA ILE A 63 -8.15 6.09 -5.20
C ILE A 63 -7.21 5.08 -4.51
N GLU A 64 -7.74 3.94 -4.10
CA GLU A 64 -6.99 2.86 -3.45
C GLU A 64 -5.95 2.23 -4.38
N ILE A 65 -6.24 2.06 -5.67
CA ILE A 65 -5.23 1.58 -6.65
C ILE A 65 -4.01 2.51 -6.71
N VAL A 66 -4.21 3.82 -6.73
CA VAL A 66 -3.11 4.80 -6.74
C VAL A 66 -2.31 4.71 -5.44
N SER A 67 -2.98 4.52 -4.31
CA SER A 67 -2.36 4.30 -3.00
C SER A 67 -1.53 3.01 -2.96
N ILE A 68 -2.05 1.89 -3.50
CA ILE A 68 -1.35 0.59 -3.59
C ILE A 68 -0.02 0.76 -4.34
N ILE A 69 -0.06 1.42 -5.49
CA ILE A 69 1.14 1.63 -6.32
C ILE A 69 2.16 2.48 -5.56
N ASN A 70 1.73 3.56 -4.92
CA ASN A 70 2.62 4.46 -4.17
C ASN A 70 3.27 3.75 -2.98
N VAL A 71 2.47 3.03 -2.18
CA VAL A 71 2.92 2.24 -1.03
C VAL A 71 3.87 1.12 -1.50
N GLY A 72 3.56 0.46 -2.61
CA GLY A 72 4.42 -0.54 -3.24
C GLY A 72 5.78 0.04 -3.66
N MET A 73 5.80 1.21 -4.30
CA MET A 73 7.04 1.90 -4.67
C MET A 73 7.88 2.30 -3.43
N ILE A 74 7.23 2.80 -2.37
CA ILE A 74 7.90 3.14 -1.11
C ILE A 74 8.50 1.88 -0.49
N MET A 75 7.75 0.79 -0.39
CA MET A 75 8.22 -0.48 0.16
C MET A 75 9.40 -1.02 -0.66
N PHE A 76 9.30 -0.99 -1.99
CA PHE A 76 10.37 -1.43 -2.89
C PHE A 76 11.65 -0.58 -2.71
N SER A 77 11.53 0.74 -2.63
CA SER A 77 12.65 1.66 -2.42
C SER A 77 13.35 1.40 -1.07
N LEU A 78 12.58 1.17 0.00
CA LEU A 78 13.09 0.86 1.34
C LEU A 78 13.81 -0.50 1.38
N ILE A 79 13.23 -1.53 0.76
CA ILE A 79 13.85 -2.87 0.66
C ILE A 79 15.14 -2.80 -0.17
N LYS A 80 15.13 -2.08 -1.30
CA LYS A 80 16.31 -1.90 -2.16
C LYS A 80 17.44 -1.21 -1.41
N LYS A 81 17.16 -0.12 -0.66
CA LYS A 81 18.14 0.57 0.18
C LYS A 81 18.72 -0.32 1.28
N ARG A 82 17.88 -1.13 1.94
CA ARG A 82 18.34 -2.10 2.94
C ARG A 82 19.26 -3.18 2.34
N ARG A 83 18.90 -3.74 1.18
CA ARG A 83 19.74 -4.75 0.49
C ARG A 83 21.09 -4.16 0.08
N ALA A 84 21.11 -2.93 -0.43
CA ALA A 84 22.35 -2.22 -0.77
C ALA A 84 23.24 -1.97 0.47
N LYS A 85 22.67 -1.52 1.60
CA LYS A 85 23.39 -1.40 2.88
C LYS A 85 23.95 -2.75 3.37
N GLN A 86 23.18 -3.84 3.25
CA GLN A 86 23.63 -5.19 3.66
C GLN A 86 24.74 -5.74 2.76
N ALA A 87 24.66 -5.52 1.45
CA ALA A 87 25.70 -5.91 0.51
C ALA A 87 27.02 -5.17 0.77
N ALA A 88 26.98 -3.85 0.97
CA ALA A 88 28.15 -3.06 1.33
C ALA A 88 28.79 -3.51 2.66
N LYS A 89 27.97 -3.90 3.64
CA LYS A 89 28.45 -4.41 4.94
C LYS A 89 29.09 -5.80 4.87
N ARG A 90 28.74 -6.61 3.86
CA ARG A 90 29.37 -7.92 3.59
C ARG A 90 30.73 -7.81 2.91
N ILE A 91 30.95 -6.77 2.10
CA ILE A 91 32.22 -6.55 1.38
C ILE A 91 33.30 -5.96 2.31
N GLN A 92 32.91 -5.33 3.42
CA GLN A 92 33.82 -4.78 4.45
C GLN A 92 34.21 -5.77 5.57
N ARG A 93 33.77 -7.04 5.50
CA ARG A 93 34.17 -8.12 6.41
C ARG A 93 35.09 -9.09 5.69
#